data_AF-A0A6P7FGS4-F1
#
_entry.id   AF-A0A6P7FGS4-F1
#
_cell.length_a   1.000
_cell.length_b   1.000
_cell.length_c   1.000
_cell.angle_alpha   90.00
_cell.angle_beta   90.00
_cell.angle_gamma   90.00
#
_symmetry.space_group_name_H-M   'P 1'
#
loop_
_entity.id
_entity.type
_entity.pdbx_description
1 polymer ?
#
loop_
_entity_poly.entity_id
_entity_poly.type
_entity_poly.pdbx_seq_one_letter_code
_entity_poly.pdbx_strand_id
1 'polypeptide(L)'
;MNYWFKLFIFLVTIGFVKCSHFVKLIILAGLGLAGLWMVHTLAQDFSSIQNNGGETRDIYKRSVDRSSKSGIDWEKVLSRDPVGCARSFLCQLSATSEENLLEEEVKIMDLLRNTHQENTWANRLLQEAMKNGKQVKTPSQCMKIYRFCPYTSQMMTSLLKLFGRWFPKQNQFS
;
A
#
# COMPACT_ATOMS: atom_id res chain seq x y z
N MET A 1 -66.65 -37.76 -20.64
CA MET A 1 -65.42 -37.18 -21.21
C MET A 1 -64.84 -36.25 -20.16
N ASN A 2 -63.79 -36.64 -19.45
CA ASN A 2 -62.44 -36.26 -19.87
C ASN A 2 -61.38 -37.19 -19.25
N TYR A 3 -61.51 -38.50 -19.48
CA TYR A 3 -60.48 -39.49 -19.12
C TYR A 3 -59.14 -39.16 -19.80
N TRP A 4 -59.23 -38.62 -21.01
CA TRP A 4 -58.12 -38.04 -21.76
C TRP A 4 -57.45 -36.86 -21.05
N PHE A 5 -58.23 -35.97 -20.43
CA PHE A 5 -57.68 -34.84 -19.65
C PHE A 5 -57.03 -35.31 -18.35
N LYS A 6 -57.59 -36.35 -17.71
CA LYS A 6 -56.97 -36.98 -16.54
C LYS A 6 -55.63 -37.64 -16.88
N LEU A 7 -55.54 -38.33 -18.03
CA LEU A 7 -54.28 -38.88 -18.55
C LEU A 7 -53.26 -37.78 -18.88
N PHE A 8 -53.71 -36.66 -19.45
CA PHE A 8 -52.85 -35.52 -19.76
C PHE A 8 -52.26 -34.90 -18.48
N ILE A 9 -53.08 -34.69 -17.44
CA ILE A 9 -52.61 -34.20 -16.15
C ILE A 9 -51.63 -35.19 -15.50
N PHE A 10 -51.93 -36.50 -15.55
CA PHE A 10 -51.05 -37.51 -14.97
C PHE A 10 -49.68 -37.56 -15.68
N LEU A 11 -49.64 -37.47 -17.01
CA LEU A 11 -48.40 -37.39 -17.80
C LEU A 11 -47.58 -36.13 -17.50
N VAL A 12 -48.24 -34.97 -17.37
CA VAL A 12 -47.57 -33.69 -17.03
C VAL A 12 -46.96 -33.74 -15.61
N THR A 13 -47.68 -34.32 -14.64
CA THR A 13 -47.18 -34.43 -13.27
C THR A 13 -46.00 -35.40 -13.13
N ILE A 14 -45.99 -36.53 -13.85
CA ILE A 14 -44.85 -37.46 -13.88
C ILE A 14 -43.62 -36.81 -14.52
N GLY A 15 -43.81 -36.00 -15.58
CA GLY A 15 -42.72 -35.22 -16.20
C GLY A 15 -42.10 -34.20 -15.23
N PHE A 16 -42.93 -33.50 -14.44
CA PHE A 16 -42.47 -32.51 -13.47
C PHE A 16 -41.66 -33.10 -12.30
N VAL A 17 -42.02 -34.30 -11.82
CA VAL A 17 -41.33 -34.95 -10.69
C VAL A 17 -39.87 -35.31 -11.04
N LYS A 18 -39.60 -35.71 -12.29
CA LYS A 18 -38.25 -36.03 -12.78
C LYS A 18 -37.40 -34.77 -13.07
N CYS A 19 -38.04 -33.61 -13.24
CA CYS A 19 -37.38 -32.34 -13.54
C CYS A 19 -36.82 -31.59 -12.32
N SER A 20 -37.19 -31.96 -11.08
CA SER A 20 -36.69 -31.25 -9.89
C SER A 20 -35.16 -31.33 -9.73
N HIS A 21 -34.55 -32.46 -10.11
CA HIS A 21 -33.09 -32.60 -10.16
C HIS A 21 -32.47 -31.87 -11.36
N PHE A 22 -33.19 -31.79 -12.48
CA PHE A 22 -32.72 -31.13 -13.69
C PHE A 22 -32.70 -29.60 -13.55
N VAL A 23 -33.68 -29.02 -12.86
CA VAL A 23 -33.70 -27.57 -12.55
C VAL A 23 -32.50 -27.18 -11.69
N LYS A 24 -32.14 -28.00 -10.69
CA LYS A 24 -30.95 -27.77 -9.87
C LYS A 24 -29.66 -27.80 -10.70
N LEU A 25 -29.55 -28.71 -11.68
CA LEU A 25 -28.39 -28.78 -12.58
C LEU A 25 -28.29 -27.56 -13.51
N ILE A 26 -29.41 -27.07 -14.03
CA ILE A 26 -29.44 -25.85 -14.85
C ILE A 26 -29.04 -24.63 -14.02
N ILE A 27 -29.53 -24.51 -12.78
CA ILE A 27 -29.16 -23.40 -11.89
C ILE A 27 -27.67 -23.47 -11.52
N LEU A 28 -27.13 -24.66 -11.22
CA LEU A 28 -25.69 -24.85 -10.94
C LEU A 28 -24.83 -24.53 -12.16
N ALA A 29 -25.25 -24.94 -13.35
CA ALA A 29 -24.57 -24.63 -14.60
C ALA A 29 -24.60 -23.11 -14.89
N GLY A 30 -25.74 -22.46 -14.67
CA GLY A 30 -25.89 -21.01 -14.83
C GLY A 30 -25.01 -20.21 -13.86
N LEU A 31 -24.97 -20.61 -12.58
CA LEU A 31 -24.10 -19.99 -11.58
C LEU A 31 -22.61 -20.20 -11.89
N GLY A 32 -22.24 -21.40 -12.36
CA GLY A 32 -20.86 -21.70 -12.79
C GLY A 32 -20.43 -20.87 -14.00
N LEU A 33 -21.30 -20.75 -15.01
CA LEU A 33 -21.02 -19.96 -16.20
C LEU A 33 -20.92 -18.46 -15.87
N ALA A 34 -21.80 -17.95 -15.00
CA ALA A 34 -21.75 -16.57 -14.52
C ALA A 34 -20.47 -16.28 -13.72
N GLY A 35 -20.04 -17.21 -12.87
CA GLY A 35 -18.78 -17.11 -12.13
C GLY A 35 -17.56 -17.07 -13.05
N LEU A 36 -17.50 -17.96 -14.05
CA LEU A 36 -16.41 -17.97 -15.04
C LEU A 36 -16.39 -16.67 -15.88
N TRP A 37 -17.56 -16.16 -16.24
CA TRP A 37 -17.70 -14.90 -16.98
C TRP A 37 -17.19 -13.72 -16.15
N MET A 38 -17.53 -13.65 -14.86
CA MET A 38 -17.03 -12.61 -13.95
C MET A 38 -15.51 -12.66 -13.82
N VAL A 39 -14.90 -13.85 -13.69
CA VAL A 39 -13.44 -14.00 -13.64
C VAL A 39 -12.78 -13.56 -14.94
N HIS A 40 -13.37 -13.88 -16.09
CA HIS A 40 -12.84 -13.44 -17.38
C HIS A 40 -12.92 -11.92 -17.55
N THR A 41 -14.02 -11.27 -17.14
CA THR A 41 -14.14 -9.80 -17.16
C THR A 41 -13.10 -9.15 -16.25
N LEU A 42 -12.83 -9.73 -15.08
CA LEU A 42 -11.76 -9.26 -14.20
C LEU A 42 -10.37 -9.43 -14.83
N ALA A 43 -10.10 -10.56 -15.49
CA ALA A 43 -8.83 -10.79 -16.17
C ALA A 43 -8.63 -9.82 -17.36
N GLN A 44 -9.70 -9.53 -18.10
CA GLN A 44 -9.69 -8.61 -19.23
C GLN A 44 -9.52 -7.15 -18.77
N ASP A 45 -10.18 -6.76 -17.68
CA ASP A 45 -10.02 -5.42 -17.09
C ASP A 45 -8.61 -5.23 -16.49
N PHE A 46 -8.04 -6.28 -15.87
CA PHE A 46 -6.66 -6.25 -15.40
C PHE A 46 -5.67 -6.04 -16.55
N SER A 47 -5.88 -6.67 -17.71
CA SER A 47 -5.05 -6.46 -18.91
C SER A 47 -5.18 -5.04 -19.46
N SER A 48 -6.39 -4.47 -19.45
CA SER A 48 -6.64 -3.08 -19.86
C SER A 48 -5.97 -2.08 -18.92
N ILE A 49 -6.04 -2.30 -17.60
CA ILE A 49 -5.33 -1.50 -16.59
C ILE A 49 -3.81 -1.68 -16.72
N GLN A 50 -3.33 -2.86 -17.10
CA GLN A 50 -1.90 -3.11 -17.29
C GLN A 50 -1.34 -2.44 -18.57
N ASN A 51 -2.13 -2.34 -19.64
CA ASN A 51 -1.71 -1.70 -20.90
C ASN A 51 -1.93 -0.17 -20.91
N ASN A 52 -2.98 0.34 -20.25
CA ASN A 52 -3.21 1.80 -20.10
C ASN A 52 -2.54 2.39 -18.86
N GLY A 53 -2.01 1.56 -17.95
CA GLY A 53 -1.25 1.96 -16.76
C GLY A 53 0.15 2.48 -17.06
N GLY A 54 0.32 3.35 -18.05
CA GLY A 54 1.51 4.21 -18.17
C GLY A 54 1.52 5.33 -17.12
N GLU A 55 0.34 5.83 -16.74
CA GLU A 55 0.20 6.96 -15.79
C GLU A 55 -0.10 6.55 -14.34
N THR A 56 -0.69 5.39 -14.08
CA THR A 56 -1.09 4.97 -12.72
C THR A 56 -0.15 3.93 -12.08
N ARG A 57 0.90 3.51 -12.79
CA ARG A 57 1.94 2.60 -12.26
C ARG A 57 2.77 3.21 -11.13
N ASP A 58 2.65 4.51 -10.88
CA ASP A 58 3.36 5.20 -9.80
C ASP A 58 2.82 4.94 -8.38
N ILE A 59 1.67 4.27 -8.25
CA ILE A 59 1.07 4.00 -6.93
C ILE A 59 1.48 2.63 -6.37
N TYR A 60 1.82 1.64 -7.21
CA TYR A 60 2.17 0.28 -6.75
C TYR A 60 3.50 -0.31 -7.25
N LYS A 61 4.27 0.38 -8.09
CA LYS A 61 5.66 -0.01 -8.40
C LYS A 61 6.66 0.83 -7.60
N ARG A 62 7.07 0.33 -6.43
CA ARG A 62 8.43 0.59 -5.91
C ARG A 62 9.41 -0.41 -6.54
N SER A 63 9.39 -0.56 -7.86
CA SER A 63 10.56 -1.11 -8.56
C SER A 63 11.46 0.08 -8.83
N VAL A 64 12.54 0.19 -8.05
CA VAL A 64 13.63 1.15 -8.27
C VAL A 64 14.10 0.96 -9.70
N ASP A 65 13.70 1.87 -10.60
CA ASP A 65 14.22 1.88 -11.96
C ASP A 65 15.70 2.25 -11.86
N ARG A 66 16.57 1.30 -12.18
CA ARG A 66 18.01 1.30 -11.84
C ARG A 66 18.82 2.32 -12.65
N SER A 67 18.16 3.25 -13.34
CA SER A 67 18.76 4.16 -14.32
C SER A 67 18.72 5.65 -13.91
N SER A 68 17.93 6.05 -12.92
CA SER A 68 18.00 7.43 -12.38
C SER A 68 18.86 7.44 -11.12
N LYS A 69 19.84 8.36 -11.05
CA LYS A 69 20.68 8.70 -9.89
C LYS A 69 20.18 8.13 -8.56
N SER A 70 21.01 7.34 -7.90
CA SER A 70 20.76 6.70 -6.60
C SER A 70 20.65 7.71 -5.44
N GLY A 71 19.64 8.57 -5.48
CA GLY A 71 19.28 9.53 -4.45
C GLY A 71 17.84 9.32 -4.02
N ILE A 72 17.55 9.53 -2.74
CA ILE A 72 16.16 9.54 -2.26
C ILE A 72 15.52 10.85 -2.71
N ASP A 73 14.42 10.73 -3.47
CA ASP A 73 13.60 11.89 -3.83
C ASP A 73 12.79 12.36 -2.61
N TRP A 74 13.36 13.32 -1.89
CA TRP A 74 12.74 13.88 -0.69
C TRP A 74 11.50 14.72 -0.99
N GLU A 75 11.32 15.24 -2.21
CA GLU A 75 10.10 15.92 -2.61
C GLU A 75 8.94 14.92 -2.71
N LYS A 76 9.21 13.74 -3.28
CA LYS A 76 8.26 12.62 -3.35
C LYS A 76 7.91 12.07 -1.97
N VAL A 77 8.85 12.06 -1.03
CA VAL A 77 8.63 11.64 0.37
C VAL A 77 7.76 12.65 1.11
N LEU A 78 8.12 13.93 1.08
CA LEU A 78 7.40 14.97 1.82
C LEU A 78 6.02 15.30 1.23
N SER A 79 5.84 15.17 -0.08
CA SER A 79 4.51 15.28 -0.70
C SER A 79 3.53 14.22 -0.23
N ARG A 80 4.02 13.07 0.25
CA ARG A 80 3.22 11.97 0.82
C ARG A 80 3.06 12.06 2.33
N ASP A 81 3.66 13.06 2.98
CA ASP A 81 3.59 13.30 4.43
C ASP A 81 2.95 14.67 4.73
N PRO A 82 1.63 14.83 4.51
CA PRO A 82 0.95 16.10 4.74
C PRO A 82 0.90 16.49 6.23
N VAL A 83 0.92 15.49 7.13
CA VAL A 83 0.92 15.71 8.59
C VAL A 83 2.29 16.13 9.13
N GLY A 84 3.35 16.01 8.33
CA GLY A 84 4.71 16.39 8.71
C GLY A 84 5.37 15.46 9.71
N CYS A 85 4.98 14.18 9.74
CA CYS A 85 5.58 13.19 10.62
C CYS A 85 7.05 12.94 10.32
N ALA A 86 7.48 12.96 9.05
CA ALA A 86 8.88 12.87 8.68
C ALA A 86 9.68 14.04 9.27
N ARG A 87 9.14 15.26 9.28
CA ARG A 87 9.80 16.42 9.91
C ARG A 87 9.85 16.28 11.42
N SER A 88 8.76 15.84 12.05
CA SER A 88 8.71 15.52 13.48
C SER A 88 9.77 14.48 13.86
N PHE A 89 9.89 13.42 13.06
CA PHE A 89 10.87 12.35 13.24
C PHE A 89 12.29 12.88 13.24
N LEU A 90 12.68 13.66 12.22
CA LEU A 90 14.04 14.21 12.13
C LEU A 90 14.36 15.18 13.26
N CYS A 91 13.38 15.99 13.67
CA CYS A 91 13.53 16.84 14.84
C CYS A 91 13.79 15.99 16.09
N GLN A 92 13.01 14.93 16.32
CA GLN A 92 13.19 14.05 17.48
C GLN A 92 14.54 13.32 17.46
N LEU A 93 14.99 12.87 16.29
CA LEU A 93 16.31 12.24 16.14
C LEU A 93 17.44 13.22 16.42
N SER A 94 17.35 14.45 15.91
CA SER A 94 18.38 15.48 16.13
C SER A 94 18.36 16.09 17.53
N ALA A 95 17.26 15.94 18.27
CA ALA A 95 17.14 16.29 19.68
C ALA A 95 17.68 15.20 20.63
N THR A 96 17.92 13.98 20.12
CA THR A 96 18.43 12.85 20.89
C THR A 96 19.95 12.77 20.72
N SER A 97 20.70 12.44 21.78
CA SER A 97 22.16 12.31 21.68
C SER A 97 22.55 11.04 20.92
N GLU A 98 23.64 11.10 20.14
CA GLU A 98 24.10 10.03 19.24
C GLU A 98 24.36 8.69 19.95
N GLU A 99 24.67 8.73 21.25
CA GLU A 99 24.85 7.56 22.13
C GLU A 99 23.54 6.83 22.47
N ASN A 100 22.39 7.54 22.41
CA ASN A 100 21.07 7.02 22.70
C ASN A 100 20.26 6.70 21.42
N LEU A 101 20.83 7.00 20.24
CA LEU A 101 20.22 6.65 18.96
C LEU A 101 20.40 5.15 18.68
N LEU A 102 19.38 4.56 18.06
CA LEU A 102 19.47 3.19 17.55
C LEU A 102 20.35 3.14 16.29
N GLU A 103 20.96 1.99 16.00
CA GLU A 103 21.85 1.81 14.84
C GLU A 103 21.17 2.22 13.52
N GLU A 104 19.90 1.89 13.34
CA GLU A 104 19.14 2.32 12.16
C GLU A 104 18.86 3.82 12.11
N GLU A 105 18.72 4.48 13.26
CA GLU A 105 18.47 5.93 13.34
C GLU A 105 19.75 6.70 12.98
N VAL A 106 20.91 6.19 13.40
CA VAL A 106 22.22 6.70 12.97
C VAL A 106 22.37 6.61 11.44
N LYS A 107 21.99 5.48 10.83
CA LYS A 107 22.03 5.32 9.37
C LYS A 107 21.12 6.29 8.64
N ILE A 108 19.91 6.54 9.18
CA ILE A 108 18.99 7.53 8.62
C ILE A 108 19.60 8.94 8.69
N MET A 109 20.22 9.28 9.83
CA MET A 109 20.88 10.57 10.01
C MET A 109 22.09 10.75 9.09
N ASP A 110 22.89 9.70 8.88
CA ASP A 110 24.02 9.70 7.94
C ASP A 110 23.54 9.92 6.49
N LEU A 111 22.50 9.20 6.09
CA LEU A 111 21.90 9.35 4.77
C LEU A 111 21.39 10.79 4.52
N LEU A 112 20.79 11.43 5.52
CA LEU A 112 20.34 12.82 5.44
C LEU A 112 21.50 13.82 5.37
N ARG A 113 22.58 13.59 6.14
CA ARG A 113 23.80 14.41 6.08
C ARG A 113 24.42 14.37 4.69
N ASN A 114 24.40 13.20 4.04
CA ASN A 114 24.94 12.99 2.70
C ASN A 114 24.04 13.51 1.56
N THR A 115 22.77 13.86 1.84
CA THR A 115 21.85 14.40 0.82
C THR A 115 21.96 15.93 0.64
N HIS A 116 22.99 16.58 1.20
CA HIS A 116 23.10 18.05 1.33
C HIS A 116 23.26 18.85 0.01
N GLN A 117 23.31 18.20 -1.16
CA GLN A 117 23.71 18.86 -2.42
C GLN A 117 22.56 19.29 -3.34
N GLU A 118 21.30 19.00 -3.02
CA GLU A 118 20.17 19.46 -3.85
C GLU A 118 19.42 20.63 -3.19
N ASN A 119 19.33 21.79 -3.87
CA ASN A 119 18.65 23.00 -3.39
C ASN A 119 17.10 22.93 -3.51
N THR A 120 16.51 21.78 -3.17
CA THR A 120 15.06 21.56 -3.25
C THR A 120 14.31 22.25 -2.12
N TRP A 121 13.00 22.45 -2.29
CA TRP A 121 12.15 22.92 -1.19
C TRP A 121 12.12 21.87 -0.06
N ALA A 122 12.09 20.59 -0.42
CA ALA A 122 12.07 19.48 0.53
C ALA A 122 13.29 19.49 1.46
N ASN A 123 14.51 19.61 0.90
CA ASN A 123 15.72 19.64 1.69
C ASN A 123 15.76 20.81 2.68
N ARG A 124 15.25 21.99 2.30
CA ARG A 124 15.12 23.13 3.22
C ARG A 124 14.23 22.82 4.42
N LEU A 125 13.10 22.14 4.22
CA LEU A 125 12.22 21.73 5.33
C LEU A 125 12.87 20.68 6.24
N LEU A 126 13.61 19.73 5.67
CA LEU A 126 14.32 18.70 6.45
C LEU A 126 15.45 19.31 7.28
N GLN A 127 16.24 20.22 6.69
CA GLN A 127 17.29 20.94 7.40
C GLN A 127 16.73 21.80 8.53
N GLU A 128 15.60 22.47 8.30
CA GLU A 128 14.93 23.26 9.35
C GLU A 128 14.44 22.36 10.50
N ALA A 129 13.89 21.19 10.19
CA ALA A 129 13.49 20.22 11.21
C ALA A 129 14.68 19.74 12.05
N MET A 130 15.81 19.45 11.42
CA MET A 130 17.04 19.07 12.11
C MET A 130 17.61 20.21 12.96
N LYS A 131 17.55 21.45 12.45
CA LYS A 131 17.97 22.65 13.17
C LYS A 131 17.11 22.87 14.43
N ASN A 132 15.80 22.68 14.30
CA ASN A 132 14.87 22.75 15.44
C ASN A 132 15.19 21.67 16.48
N GLY A 133 15.46 20.45 16.05
CA GLY A 133 15.85 19.37 16.95
C GLY A 133 17.15 19.65 17.71
N LYS A 134 18.17 20.21 17.04
CA LYS A 134 19.42 20.65 17.70
C LYS A 134 19.23 21.76 18.74
N GLN A 135 18.19 22.59 18.59
CA GLN A 135 17.90 23.68 19.53
C GLN A 135 17.15 23.19 20.78
N VAL A 136 16.43 22.07 20.68
CA VAL A 136 15.66 21.52 21.79
C VAL A 136 16.45 20.46 22.54
N LYS A 137 16.33 20.45 23.88
CA LYS A 137 17.03 19.47 24.73
C LYS A 137 16.29 18.14 24.87
N THR A 138 15.00 18.11 24.51
CA THR A 138 14.16 16.92 24.67
C THR A 138 13.36 16.64 23.40
N PRO A 139 13.24 15.38 22.95
CA PRO A 139 12.49 15.01 21.76
C PRO A 139 10.99 15.33 21.90
N SER A 140 10.47 15.38 23.12
CA SER A 140 9.09 15.79 23.41
C SER A 140 8.77 17.23 22.98
N GLN A 141 9.76 18.12 22.90
CA GLN A 141 9.56 19.48 22.41
C GLN A 141 9.31 19.50 20.90
N CYS A 142 9.93 18.58 20.14
CA CYS A 142 9.67 18.43 18.72
C CYS A 142 8.21 18.04 18.43
N MET A 143 7.57 17.24 19.29
CA MET A 143 6.15 16.92 19.15
C MET A 143 5.25 18.16 19.35
N LYS A 144 5.69 19.16 20.11
CA LYS A 144 4.97 20.44 20.26
C LYS A 144 5.13 21.32 19.02
N ILE A 145 6.32 21.32 18.42
CA ILE A 145 6.59 22.03 17.16
C ILE A 145 5.78 21.42 16.01
N TYR A 146 5.72 20.09 15.95
CA TYR A 146 5.00 19.32 14.93
C TYR A 146 3.73 18.67 15.49
N ARG A 147 2.78 19.49 15.94
CA ARG A 147 1.56 19.08 16.67
C ARG A 147 0.68 18.05 15.96
N PHE A 148 0.74 17.99 14.63
CA PHE A 148 -0.10 17.08 13.83
C PHE A 148 0.42 15.65 13.77
N CYS A 149 1.66 15.38 14.19
CA CYS A 149 2.20 14.04 14.22
C CYS A 149 2.11 13.44 15.63
N PRO A 150 1.28 12.41 15.87
CA PRO A 150 1.13 11.79 17.19
C PRO A 150 2.21 10.73 17.50
N TYR A 151 3.15 10.48 16.59
CA TYR A 151 4.13 9.39 16.70
C TYR A 151 5.49 9.85 17.24
N THR A 152 6.07 9.02 18.11
CA THR A 152 7.45 9.19 18.59
C THR A 152 8.44 8.63 17.59
N SER A 153 9.72 9.01 17.72
CA SER A 153 10.80 8.44 16.91
C SER A 153 10.82 6.91 16.96
N GLN A 154 10.71 6.32 18.14
CA GLN A 154 10.70 4.86 18.32
C GLN A 154 9.57 4.16 17.57
N MET A 155 8.35 4.73 17.57
CA MET A 155 7.23 4.17 16.82
C MET A 155 7.46 4.27 15.32
N MET A 156 7.99 5.40 14.84
CA MET A 156 8.30 5.59 13.43
C MET A 156 9.41 4.65 12.96
N THR A 157 10.48 4.49 13.75
CA THR A 157 11.55 3.53 13.51
C THR A 157 11.01 2.10 13.47
N SER A 158 10.11 1.76 14.41
CA SER A 158 9.41 0.46 14.44
C SER A 158 8.57 0.21 13.19
N LEU A 159 7.83 1.22 12.72
CA LEU A 159 7.06 1.15 11.49
C LEU A 159 7.97 0.98 10.28
N LEU A 160 9.05 1.75 10.17
CA LEU A 160 10.04 1.61 9.10
C LEU A 160 10.67 0.22 9.08
N LYS A 161 10.95 -0.38 10.24
CA LYS A 161 11.41 -1.77 10.36
C LYS A 161 10.35 -2.76 9.91
N LEU A 162 9.10 -2.57 10.33
CA LEU A 162 8.00 -3.46 9.98
C LEU A 162 7.79 -3.46 8.45
N PHE A 163 7.69 -2.28 7.84
CA PHE A 163 7.56 -2.15 6.39
C PHE A 163 8.83 -2.61 5.67
N GLY A 164 10.02 -2.30 6.19
CA GLY A 164 11.29 -2.79 5.62
C GLY A 164 11.46 -4.30 5.70
N ARG A 165 10.82 -4.99 6.66
CA ARG A 165 10.81 -6.45 6.78
C ARG A 165 9.72 -7.09 5.93
N TRP A 166 8.57 -6.45 5.83
CA TRP A 166 7.43 -6.91 5.00
C TRP A 166 7.67 -6.70 3.51
N PHE A 167 8.57 -5.79 3.13
CA PHE A 167 9.16 -5.76 1.80
C PHE A 167 10.38 -6.67 1.80
N PRO A 168 10.28 -7.95 1.38
CA PRO A 168 11.47 -8.75 1.18
C PRO A 168 12.41 -7.97 0.24
N LYS A 169 13.68 -7.82 0.65
CA LYS A 169 14.75 -7.48 -0.27
C LYS A 169 14.65 -8.45 -1.44
N GLN A 170 14.09 -8.03 -2.57
CA GLN A 170 14.31 -8.79 -3.78
C GLN A 170 15.79 -8.63 -4.13
N ASN A 171 16.50 -9.74 -3.93
CA ASN A 171 17.80 -10.11 -4.49
C ASN A 171 19.05 -9.66 -3.71
N GLN A 172 19.39 -10.46 -2.69
CA GLN A 172 20.64 -11.20 -2.76
C GLN A 172 20.42 -12.38 -3.72
N PHE A 173 20.92 -12.30 -4.94
CA PHE A 173 21.16 -13.49 -5.77
C PHE A 173 22.34 -13.21 -6.70
N SER A 174 23.38 -14.03 -6.48
CA SER A 174 24.67 -14.19 -7.19
C SER A 174 25.59 -12.99 -7.34
#